data_AF-A0A6L4ACZ2-F1
#
_entry.id   AF-A0A6L4ACZ2-F1
#
_cell.length_a   1.000
_cell.length_b   1.000
_cell.length_c   1.000
_cell.angle_alpha   90.00
_cell.angle_beta   90.00
_cell.angle_gamma   90.00
#
_symmetry.space_group_name_H-M   'P 1'
#
loop_
_entity.id
_entity.type
_entity.pdbx_description
1 polymer ?
#
loop_
_entity_poly.entity_id
_entity_poly.type
_entity_poly.pdbx_seq_one_letter_code
_entity_poly.pdbx_strand_id
1 'polypeptide(L)'
;KSIFLKEIEEIFNASIENLPEGCREVFILSRNQGLSNKEIAARMQVTPRTVNFHLDNIYSKLNVTSRTEAVMAALRYELVK
;
A
#
# COMPACT_ATOMS: atom_id res chain seq x y z
N LYS A 1 -21.42 -2.46 -10.05
CA LYS A 1 -20.02 -2.35 -9.58
C LYS A 1 -19.72 -3.61 -8.78
N SER A 2 -18.72 -4.40 -9.19
CA SER A 2 -18.49 -5.76 -8.73
C SER A 2 -18.33 -5.85 -7.21
N ILE A 3 -19.09 -6.74 -6.55
CA ILE A 3 -19.02 -7.02 -5.10
C ILE A 3 -17.59 -7.37 -4.67
N PHE A 4 -16.90 -8.12 -5.53
CA PHE A 4 -15.50 -8.52 -5.44
C PHE A 4 -14.50 -7.36 -5.22
N LEU A 5 -14.66 -6.26 -5.97
CA LEU A 5 -13.74 -5.11 -5.84
C LEU A 5 -13.90 -4.41 -4.49
N LYS A 6 -15.10 -4.49 -3.89
CA LYS A 6 -15.40 -3.87 -2.61
C LYS A 6 -14.80 -4.66 -1.45
N GLU A 7 -14.87 -5.99 -1.51
CA GLU A 7 -14.27 -6.87 -0.50
C GLU A 7 -12.74 -6.78 -0.50
N ILE A 8 -12.11 -6.70 -1.68
CA ILE A 8 -10.67 -6.43 -1.81
C ILE A 8 -10.31 -5.08 -1.20
N GLU A 9 -11.07 -4.03 -1.51
CA GLU A 9 -10.86 -2.69 -0.96
C GLU A 9 -10.99 -2.67 0.57
N GLU A 10 -11.94 -3.41 1.14
CA GLU A 10 -12.16 -3.52 2.59
C GLU A 10 -11.02 -4.25 3.30
N ILE A 11 -10.59 -5.43 2.80
CA ILE A 11 -9.45 -6.18 3.36
C ILE A 11 -8.17 -5.37 3.30
N PHE A 12 -7.99 -4.66 2.18
CA PHE A 12 -6.85 -3.82 1.96
C PHE A 12 -6.83 -2.63 2.92
N ASN A 13 -7.93 -1.91 3.06
CA ASN A 13 -8.07 -0.79 3.99
C ASN A 13 -7.86 -1.21 5.45
N ALA A 14 -8.41 -2.36 5.86
CA ALA A 14 -8.18 -2.92 7.20
C ALA A 14 -6.69 -3.22 7.46
N SER A 15 -5.96 -3.65 6.42
CA SER A 15 -4.51 -3.84 6.50
C SER A 15 -3.75 -2.52 6.62
N ILE A 16 -4.24 -1.46 5.96
CA ILE A 16 -3.67 -0.10 6.06
C ILE A 16 -3.85 0.51 7.45
N GLU A 17 -5.00 0.28 8.11
CA GLU A 17 -5.25 0.78 9.47
C GLU A 17 -4.27 0.21 10.51
N ASN A 18 -3.75 -0.99 10.28
CA ASN A 18 -2.77 -1.65 11.13
C ASN A 18 -1.31 -1.27 10.80
N LEU A 19 -1.09 -0.35 9.86
CA LEU A 19 0.25 0.16 9.55
C LEU A 19 0.70 1.23 10.56
N PRO A 20 2.00 1.27 10.89
CA PRO A 20 2.59 2.41 11.60
C PRO A 20 2.25 3.71 10.88
N GLU A 21 2.05 4.78 11.64
CA GLU A 21 1.55 6.07 11.14
C GLU A 21 2.30 6.58 9.89
N GLY A 22 3.64 6.55 9.91
CA GLY A 22 4.44 6.94 8.75
C GLY A 22 4.27 6.04 7.52
N CYS A 23 4.03 4.74 7.69
CA CYS A 23 3.76 3.83 6.57
C CYS A 23 2.38 4.10 5.97
N ARG A 24 1.37 4.31 6.82
CA ARG A 24 0.00 4.62 6.41
C ARG A 24 -0.08 5.94 5.64
N GLU A 25 0.61 6.97 6.12
CA GLU A 25 0.64 8.27 5.45
C GLU A 25 1.31 8.20 4.07
N VAL A 26 2.50 7.57 3.97
CA VAL A 26 3.18 7.32 2.68
C VAL A 26 2.25 6.59 1.70
N PHE A 27 1.53 5.59 2.19
CA PHE A 27 0.63 4.80 1.39
C PHE A 27 -0.54 5.63 0.83
N ILE A 28 -1.21 6.43 1.67
CA ILE A 28 -2.32 7.29 1.26
C ILE A 28 -1.84 8.33 0.23
N LEU A 29 -0.71 9.00 0.49
CA LEU A 29 -0.16 10.00 -0.42
C LEU A 29 0.23 9.40 -1.78
N SER A 30 0.79 8.19 -1.79
CA SER A 30 1.16 7.50 -3.03
C SER A 30 -0.08 7.03 -3.82
N ARG A 31 -1.10 6.50 -3.14
CA ARG A 31 -2.19 5.76 -3.79
C ARG A 31 -3.44 6.59 -4.03
N ASN A 32 -3.79 7.46 -3.09
CA ASN A 32 -4.99 8.28 -3.19
C ASN A 32 -4.69 9.61 -3.89
N GLN A 33 -3.46 10.13 -3.71
CA GLN A 33 -3.05 11.41 -4.31
C GLN A 33 -2.09 11.25 -5.50
N GLY A 34 -1.60 10.03 -5.76
CA GLY A 34 -0.73 9.76 -6.92
C GLY A 34 0.65 10.39 -6.83
N LEU A 35 1.09 10.82 -5.64
CA LEU A 35 2.35 11.51 -5.46
C LEU A 35 3.55 10.58 -5.67
N SER A 36 4.62 11.12 -6.25
CA SER A 36 5.91 10.45 -6.38
C SER A 36 6.64 10.40 -5.03
N ASN A 37 7.60 9.48 -4.90
CA ASN A 37 8.36 9.33 -3.65
C ASN A 37 9.14 10.60 -3.27
N LYS A 38 9.48 11.45 -4.25
CA LYS A 38 10.11 12.76 -4.01
C LYS A 38 9.12 13.76 -3.42
N GLU A 39 7.89 13.81 -3.93
CA GLU A 39 6.84 14.69 -3.44
C GLU A 39 6.36 14.28 -2.03
N ILE A 40 6.23 12.97 -1.80
CA ILE A 40 5.90 12.41 -0.47
C ILE A 40 7.01 12.76 0.52
N ALA A 41 8.27 12.58 0.13
CA ALA A 41 9.43 12.92 0.96
C ALA A 41 9.45 14.41 1.35
N ALA A 42 9.20 15.30 0.39
CA ALA A 42 9.12 16.73 0.65
C ALA A 42 7.97 17.07 1.62
N ARG A 43 6.81 16.42 1.46
CA ARG A 43 5.62 16.67 2.29
C ARG A 43 5.79 16.17 3.72
N MET A 44 6.40 15.00 3.90
CA MET A 44 6.64 14.38 5.20
C MET A 44 7.95 14.83 5.86
N GLN A 45 8.72 15.71 5.21
CA GLN A 45 10.05 16.16 5.66
C GLN A 45 11.03 14.99 5.91
N VAL A 46 10.95 13.95 5.08
CA VAL A 46 11.85 12.79 5.12
C VAL A 46 12.62 12.66 3.81
N THR A 47 13.53 11.69 3.71
CA THR A 47 14.22 11.42 2.45
C THR A 47 13.37 10.50 1.55
N PRO A 48 13.54 10.56 0.21
CA PRO A 48 12.91 9.59 -0.68
C PRO A 48 13.26 8.12 -0.35
N ARG A 49 14.44 7.91 0.25
CA ARG A 49 14.88 6.59 0.75
C ARG A 49 14.02 6.13 1.93
N THR A 50 13.66 7.03 2.83
CA THR A 50 12.74 6.77 3.94
C THR A 50 11.35 6.39 3.42
N VAL A 51 10.86 7.08 2.37
CA VAL A 51 9.60 6.72 1.70
C VAL A 51 9.67 5.31 1.10
N ASN A 52 10.76 4.96 0.41
CA ASN A 52 10.97 3.60 -0.09
C ASN A 52 10.95 2.57 1.04
N PHE A 53 11.67 2.83 2.14
CA PHE A 53 11.67 1.93 3.30
C PHE A 53 10.27 1.72 3.88
N HIS A 54 9.44 2.77 3.94
CA HIS A 54 8.04 2.62 4.34
C HIS A 54 7.25 1.75 3.36
N LEU A 55 7.41 1.94 2.05
CA LEU A 55 6.74 1.12 1.03
C LEU A 55 7.19 -0.34 1.09
N ASP A 56 8.49 -0.60 1.27
CA ASP A 56 9.05 -1.95 1.37
C ASP A 56 8.48 -2.70 2.60
N ASN A 57 8.37 -2.02 3.74
CA ASN A 57 7.74 -2.58 4.94
C ASN A 57 6.25 -2.89 4.73
N ILE A 58 5.53 -2.04 3.98
CA ILE A 58 4.12 -2.27 3.65
C ILE A 58 4.00 -3.49 2.74
N TYR A 59 4.82 -3.57 1.71
CA TYR A 59 4.84 -4.71 0.79
C TYR A 59 5.21 -6.02 1.50
N SER A 60 6.21 -6.00 2.39
CA SER A 60 6.55 -7.15 3.22
C SER A 60 5.39 -7.59 4.12
N LYS A 61 4.67 -6.65 4.76
CA LYS A 61 3.50 -6.97 5.59
C LYS A 61 2.32 -7.53 4.78
N LEU A 62 2.19 -7.10 3.53
CA LEU A 62 1.19 -7.59 2.59
C LEU A 62 1.66 -8.87 1.85
N ASN A 63 2.85 -9.39 2.18
CA ASN A 63 3.51 -10.55 1.58
C ASN A 63 3.62 -10.48 0.04
N VAL A 64 3.99 -9.30 -0.47
CA VAL A 64 4.05 -8.97 -1.89
C VAL A 64 5.38 -8.27 -2.18
N THR A 65 6.03 -8.53 -3.31
CA THR A 65 7.36 -7.94 -3.59
C THR A 65 7.31 -6.75 -4.55
N SER A 66 6.14 -6.45 -5.12
CA SER A 66 5.95 -5.31 -6.02
C SER A 66 4.50 -4.87 -6.10
N ARG A 67 4.25 -3.68 -6.65
CA ARG A 67 2.90 -3.17 -6.93
C ARG A 67 2.05 -4.16 -7.76
N THR A 68 2.65 -4.79 -8.77
CA THR A 68 1.96 -5.79 -9.61
C THR A 68 1.69 -7.06 -8.80
N GLU A 69 2.66 -7.50 -8.00
CA GLU A 69 2.47 -8.67 -7.17
C GLU A 69 1.47 -8.43 -6.03
N ALA A 70 1.38 -7.21 -5.50
CA ALA A 70 0.37 -6.80 -4.52
C ALA A 70 -1.05 -6.98 -5.06
N VAL A 71 -1.26 -6.49 -6.28
CA VAL A 71 -2.52 -6.68 -6.99
C VAL A 71 -2.74 -8.16 -7.32
N MET A 72 -1.72 -8.88 -7.78
CA MET A 72 -1.83 -10.30 -8.11
C MET A 72 -2.04 -11.20 -6.89
N ALA A 73 -1.48 -10.88 -5.73
CA ALA A 73 -1.66 -11.62 -4.49
C ALA A 73 -3.08 -11.42 -3.93
N ALA A 74 -3.60 -10.19 -4.00
CA ALA A 74 -5.01 -9.92 -3.69
C ALA A 74 -5.93 -10.79 -4.56
N LEU A 75 -5.67 -10.85 -5.87
CA LEU A 75 -6.42 -11.71 -6.79
C LEU A 75 -6.22 -13.22 -6.55
N ARG A 76 -5.03 -13.66 -6.13
CA ARG A 76 -4.73 -15.08 -5.84
C ARG A 76 -5.37 -15.57 -4.55
N TYR A 77 -5.49 -14.73 -3.53
CA TYR A 77 -6.11 -15.10 -2.25
C TYR A 77 -7.57 -15.56 -2.42
N GLU A 78 -8.27 -15.02 -3.42
CA GLU A 78 -9.66 -15.42 -3.75
C GLU A 78 -9.77 -16.65 -4.66
N LEU A 79 -8.67 -17.11 -5.29
CA LEU A 79 -8.69 -18.35 -6.09
C LEU A 79 -8.47 -19.61 -5.23
N VAL A 80 -8.06 -19.44 -3.97
CA VAL A 80 -7.77 -20.53 -3.03
C VAL A 80 -8.82 -20.61 -1.91
N LYS A 81 -9.83 -19.71 -1.92
CA LYS A 81 -10.98 -19.73 -1.01
C LYS A 81 -12.25 -20.20 -1.71
#